data_AF-A0A7C5CCY3-F1
#
_entry.id   AF-A0A7C5CCY3-F1
#
_cell.length_a   1.000
_cell.length_b   1.000
_cell.length_c   1.000
_cell.angle_alpha   90.00
_cell.angle_beta   90.00
_cell.angle_gamma   90.00
#
_symmetry.space_group_name_H-M   'P 1'
#
loop_
_entity.id
_entity.type
_entity.pdbx_description
1 polymer ?
#
loop_
_entity_poly.entity_id
_entity_poly.type
_entity_poly.pdbx_seq_one_letter_code
_entity_poly.pdbx_strand_id
1 'polypeptide(L)' 'VQQLLGHGLAAKVSARLGEGLVNGLMSVRGGIAAMRVTRPMPFDRLKQPKVMDFMGDLAKITKSESD' A
#
# COMPACT_ATOMS: atom_id res chain seq x y z
N VAL A 1 23.46 -14.48 21.80
CA VAL A 1 22.02 -14.81 21.87
C VAL A 1 21.10 -13.59 21.76
N GLN A 2 21.51 -12.39 22.22
CA GLN A 2 20.69 -11.15 22.13
C GLN A 2 20.50 -10.60 20.70
N GLN A 3 21.47 -10.79 19.80
CA GLN A 3 21.38 -10.35 18.39
C GLN A 3 20.33 -11.11 17.56
N LEU A 4 20.09 -12.38 17.90
CA LEU A 4 19.10 -13.24 17.24
C LEU A 4 17.66 -12.82 17.59
N LEU A 5 17.42 -12.36 18.83
CA LEU A 5 16.11 -11.82 19.23
C LEU A 5 15.79 -10.51 18.51
N GLY A 6 16.77 -9.61 18.37
CA GLY A 6 16.59 -8.33 17.65
C GLY A 6 16.33 -8.52 16.16
N HIS A 7 17.08 -9.43 15.51
CA HIS A 7 16.87 -9.75 14.10
C HIS A 7 15.56 -10.48 13.84
N GLY A 8 15.16 -11.42 14.70
CA GLY A 8 13.91 -12.16 14.55
C GLY A 8 12.66 -11.29 14.71
N LEU A 9 12.69 -10.33 15.63
CA LEU A 9 11.57 -9.42 15.85
C LEU A 9 11.46 -8.38 14.73
N ALA A 10 12.59 -7.81 14.29
CA ALA A 10 12.65 -6.91 13.13
C ALA A 10 12.22 -7.62 11.83
N ALA A 11 12.62 -8.88 11.65
CA ALA A 11 12.20 -9.69 10.49
C ALA A 11 10.68 -9.93 10.50
N LYS A 12 10.09 -10.22 11.65
CA LYS A 12 8.64 -10.45 11.77
C LYS A 12 7.83 -9.18 11.52
N VAL A 13 8.27 -8.03 12.02
CA VAL A 13 7.63 -6.73 11.75
C VAL A 13 7.77 -6.38 10.27
N SER A 14 8.95 -6.57 9.68
CA SER A 14 9.19 -6.31 8.25
C SER A 14 8.33 -7.20 7.35
N ALA A 15 8.15 -8.48 7.71
CA ALA A 15 7.27 -9.40 6.98
C ALA A 15 5.81 -8.93 7.01
N ARG A 16 5.30 -8.54 8.20
CA ARG A 16 3.93 -8.02 8.34
C ARG A 16 3.71 -6.71 7.59
N LEU A 17 4.71 -5.83 7.59
CA LEU A 17 4.67 -4.57 6.83
C LEU A 17 4.67 -4.83 5.32
N GLY A 18 5.47 -5.80 4.86
CA GLY A 18 5.49 -6.25 3.47
C GLY A 18 4.16 -6.84 3.01
N GLU A 19 3.57 -7.74 3.80
CA GLU A 19 2.25 -8.31 3.53
C GLU A 19 1.15 -7.24 3.52
N GLY A 20 1.20 -6.29 4.46
CA GLY A 20 0.26 -5.16 4.51
C GLY A 20 0.33 -4.27 3.27
N LEU A 21 1.54 -3.94 2.80
CA LEU A 21 1.75 -3.17 1.58
C LEU A 21 1.24 -3.91 0.34
N VAL A 22 1.56 -5.20 0.22
CA VAL A 22 1.09 -6.04 -0.90
C VAL A 22 -0.43 -6.11 -0.93
N ASN A 23 -1.06 -6.35 0.21
CA ASN A 23 -2.52 -6.43 0.30
C ASN A 23 -3.19 -5.08 0.00
N GLY A 24 -2.63 -3.98 0.49
CA GLY A 24 -3.18 -2.65 0.21
C GLY A 24 -3.03 -2.27 -1.28
N LEU A 25 -1.94 -2.66 -1.95
CA LEU A 25 -1.77 -2.46 -3.40
C LEU A 25 -2.85 -3.20 -4.21
N MET A 26 -3.28 -4.39 -3.76
CA MET A 26 -4.39 -5.11 -4.38
C MET A 26 -5.71 -4.34 -4.25
N SER A 27 -5.98 -3.75 -3.08
CA SER A 27 -7.16 -2.90 -2.86
C SER A 27 -7.13 -1.63 -3.73
N VAL A 28 -5.97 -1.01 -3.90
CA VAL A 28 -5.79 0.15 -4.80
C VAL A 28 -6.20 -0.21 -6.22
N ARG A 29 -5.82 -1.39 -6.73
CA ARG A 29 -6.24 -1.85 -8.05
C ARG A 29 -7.77 -1.94 -8.17
N GLY A 30 -8.43 -2.49 -7.15
CA GLY A 30 -9.89 -2.54 -7.08
C GLY A 30 -10.52 -1.14 -7.07
N GLY A 31 -9.97 -0.22 -6.27
CA GLY A 31 -10.42 1.18 -6.20
C GLY A 31 -10.29 1.92 -7.53
N ILE A 32 -9.18 1.73 -8.26
CA ILE A 32 -9.00 2.31 -9.59
C ILE A 32 -10.02 1.74 -10.58
N ALA A 33 -10.30 0.42 -10.53
CA ALA A 33 -11.33 -0.18 -11.38
C ALA A 33 -12.71 0.38 -11.08
N ALA A 34 -13.07 0.51 -9.80
CA ALA A 34 -14.32 1.13 -9.38
C ALA A 34 -14.41 2.58 -9.85
N MET A 35 -13.35 3.38 -9.68
CA MET A 35 -13.29 4.77 -10.14
C MET A 35 -13.50 4.89 -11.66
N ARG A 36 -13.02 3.93 -12.45
CA ARG A 36 -13.26 3.92 -13.90
C ARG A 36 -14.71 3.65 -14.27
N VAL A 37 -15.40 2.82 -13.48
CA VAL A 37 -16.80 2.44 -13.71
C VAL A 37 -17.76 3.53 -13.25
N THR A 38 -17.51 4.17 -12.11
CA THR A 38 -18.41 5.16 -11.51
C THR A 38 -18.28 6.56 -12.10
N ARG A 39 -17.23 6.77 -12.89
CA ARG A 39 -16.88 8.06 -13.50
C ARG A 39 -17.79 8.38 -14.70
N PRO A 40 -18.41 9.58 -14.75
CA PRO A 40 -19.22 10.00 -15.89
C PRO A 40 -18.40 10.56 -17.07
N MET A 41 -17.22 11.15 -16.81
CA MET A 41 -16.41 11.84 -17.83
C MET A 41 -15.08 11.11 -18.09
N PRO A 42 -14.56 11.07 -19.33
CA PRO A 42 -13.29 10.40 -19.65
C PRO A 42 -12.06 11.09 -19.04
N PHE A 43 -10.92 10.38 -18.96
CA PHE A 43 -9.66 10.90 -18.38
C PHE A 43 -8.96 11.79 -19.42
N ASP A 44 -9.53 12.97 -19.67
CA ASP A 44 -9.08 13.87 -20.73
C ASP A 44 -8.10 14.94 -20.21
N ARG A 45 -8.47 15.62 -19.11
CA ARG A 45 -7.64 16.69 -18.52
C ARG A 45 -6.61 16.23 -17.49
N LEU A 46 -6.82 15.08 -16.87
CA LEU A 46 -5.99 14.55 -15.80
C LEU A 46 -5.57 13.12 -16.12
N LYS A 47 -4.31 12.82 -15.83
CA LYS A 47 -3.75 11.47 -15.98
C LYS A 47 -4.54 10.49 -15.13
N GLN A 48 -4.78 9.31 -15.70
CA GLN A 48 -5.42 8.22 -14.99
C GLN A 48 -4.54 7.75 -13.82
N PRO A 49 -5.11 7.61 -12.60
CA PRO A 49 -4.35 7.16 -11.44
C PRO A 49 -3.85 5.74 -11.67
N LYS A 50 -2.58 5.51 -11.33
CA LYS A 50 -1.92 4.22 -11.41
C LYS A 50 -1.69 3.68 -10.02
N VAL A 51 -1.57 2.36 -9.91
CA VAL A 51 -1.31 1.67 -8.63
C VAL A 51 -0.07 2.24 -7.93
N MET A 52 0.98 2.56 -8.69
CA MET A 52 2.24 3.11 -8.17
C MET A 52 2.08 4.50 -7.53
N ASP A 53 1.08 5.27 -7.94
CA ASP A 53 0.85 6.62 -7.41
C ASP A 53 0.43 6.59 -5.92
N PHE A 54 -0.07 5.43 -5.44
CA PHE A 54 -0.54 5.25 -4.06
C PHE A 54 0.52 4.62 -3.13
N MET A 55 1.70 4.25 -3.65
CA MET A 55 2.73 3.56 -2.86
C MET A 55 3.18 4.39 -1.64
N GLY A 56 3.33 5.71 -1.81
CA GLY A 56 3.75 6.60 -0.74
C GLY A 56 2.70 6.78 0.35
N ASP A 57 1.41 6.76 0.00
CA ASP A 57 0.33 6.88 0.98
C ASP A 57 0.12 5.57 1.74
N LEU A 58 0.24 4.44 1.06
CA LEU A 58 0.29 3.13 1.71
C LEU A 58 1.43 3.05 2.75
N ALA A 59 2.64 3.47 2.37
CA ALA A 59 3.79 3.45 3.26
C ALA A 59 3.59 4.34 4.51
N LYS A 60 2.86 5.46 4.38
CA LYS A 60 2.51 6.32 5.53
C LYS A 60 1.50 5.64 6.45
N ILE A 61 0.46 5.02 5.88
CA ILE A 61 -0.59 4.33 6.66
C ILE A 61 0.01 3.19 7.48
N THR A 62 0.90 2.39 6.88
CA THR A 62 1.54 1.29 7.61
C THR A 62 2.51 1.77 8.70
N LYS A 63 3.02 3.01 8.59
CA LYS A 63 3.84 3.62 9.63
C LYS A 63 3.01 4.14 10.81
N SER A 64 1.80 4.68 10.56
CA SER A 64 0.89 5.14 11.62
C SER A 64 0.28 4.02 12.46
N GLU A 65 0.28 2.78 11.95
CA GLU A 65 -0.21 1.61 12.69
C GLU A 65 0.84 0.99 13.63
N SER A 66 2.06 1.53 13.62
CA SER A 66 3.19 1.10 14.45
C SER A 66 3.58 2.06 15.58
N ASP A 67 2.84 3.17 15.75
CA ASP A 67 2.83 4.03 16.95
C ASP A 67 1.66 3.62 17.87
#